data_AF-A0A959ZUC0-F1
#
_entry.id   AF-A0A959ZUC0-F1
#
_cell.length_a   1.000
_cell.length_b   1.000
_cell.length_c   1.000
_cell.angle_alpha   90.00
_cell.angle_beta   90.00
_cell.angle_gamma   90.00
#
_symmetry.space_group_name_H-M   'P 1'
#
loop_
_entity.id
_entity.type
_entity.pdbx_description
1 polymer ?
#
loop_
_entity_poly.entity_id
_entity_poly.type
_entity_poly.pdbx_seq_one_letter_code
_entity_poly.pdbx_strand_id
1 'polypeptide(L)'
;MAIALNEVTNIRTSRTRGGWAARVALARMDLFNGLPDTDLALLENRLPMVRWPKGAEVPAPLTRADHLFVVREGRIALFQSTEDGAELMTSILDEGSVYSTLGMDREPVVMALEDSAVSPLSGRAIEGLIARYPRLGRNIATVLSERITGLSETIALVSEMRVEDRLRARLHQLADRFGVTATDGVQLRLELTHAQWASLVGASREAVTTAFSKLRAAEEIVTDGRAIMIPWAAMPTILPETTAAA
;
A
#
# COMPACT_ATOMS: atom_id res chain seq x y z
N MET A 1 -19.25 21.31 8.20
CA MET A 1 -17.88 21.82 7.93
C MET A 1 -17.14 22.15 9.23
N ALA A 2 -17.69 22.98 10.13
CA ALA A 2 -17.00 23.37 11.38
C ALA A 2 -16.63 22.21 12.33
N ILE A 3 -17.45 21.17 12.46
CA ILE A 3 -17.21 20.08 13.43
C ILE A 3 -16.07 19.15 13.00
N ALA A 4 -15.98 18.77 11.71
CA ALA A 4 -14.91 17.93 11.17
C ALA A 4 -13.52 18.61 11.13
N LEU A 5 -13.49 19.94 11.27
CA LEU A 5 -12.28 20.76 11.10
C LEU A 5 -11.68 21.27 12.41
N ASN A 6 -12.43 21.27 13.50
CA ASN A 6 -11.99 21.86 14.77
C ASN A 6 -11.07 20.94 15.59
N GLU A 7 -11.13 19.62 15.39
CA GLU A 7 -10.32 18.63 16.13
C GLU A 7 -8.97 18.34 15.46
N VAL A 8 -8.74 18.84 14.24
CA VAL A 8 -7.48 18.70 13.48
C VAL A 8 -6.35 19.56 14.07
N THR A 9 -6.66 20.44 15.02
CA THR A 9 -5.79 21.53 15.46
C THR A 9 -4.72 21.16 16.49
N ASN A 10 -4.70 19.92 17.01
CA ASN A 10 -3.77 19.53 18.10
C ASN A 10 -2.60 18.65 17.67
N ILE A 11 -2.44 18.38 16.38
CA ILE A 11 -1.21 17.80 15.83
C ILE A 11 -0.32 18.98 15.44
N ARG A 12 0.90 19.05 15.97
CA ARG A 12 1.90 20.05 15.56
C ARG A 12 2.10 19.95 14.05
N THR A 13 1.39 20.78 13.30
CA THR A 13 1.62 20.96 11.87
C THR A 13 2.92 21.76 11.76
N SER A 14 3.98 21.14 11.25
CA SER A 14 5.12 21.92 10.81
C SER A 14 4.67 22.70 9.58
N ARG A 15 4.31 23.98 9.75
CA ARG A 15 4.23 24.93 8.63
C ARG A 15 5.61 24.97 8.00
N THR A 16 5.79 24.27 6.90
CA THR A 16 6.96 24.42 6.04
C THR A 16 6.53 25.07 4.75
N ARG A 17 6.83 26.37 4.64
CA ARG A 17 7.21 26.98 3.36
C ARG A 17 8.38 26.15 2.82
N GLY A 18 8.21 25.58 1.64
CA GLY A 18 9.32 25.05 0.83
C GLY A 18 9.41 23.53 0.71
N GLY A 19 9.35 23.08 -0.54
CA GLY A 19 10.18 21.99 -1.05
C GLY A 19 9.70 20.58 -0.78
N TRP A 20 8.65 20.15 -1.47
CA TRP A 20 8.61 18.78 -1.99
C TRP A 20 7.95 18.77 -3.36
N ALA A 21 8.53 18.00 -4.27
CA ALA A 21 8.07 17.83 -5.63
C ALA A 21 7.02 16.70 -5.65
N ALA A 22 5.88 16.96 -6.32
CA ALA A 22 4.83 16.01 -6.66
C ALA A 22 4.03 15.35 -5.50
N ARG A 23 3.10 16.11 -4.90
CA ARG A 23 1.99 15.51 -4.13
C ARG A 23 1.02 14.85 -5.08
N VAL A 24 0.60 13.62 -4.79
CA VAL A 24 -0.57 13.07 -5.49
C VAL A 24 -1.79 13.88 -5.04
N ALA A 25 -2.37 14.63 -5.97
CA ALA A 25 -3.59 15.39 -5.72
C ALA A 25 -4.70 14.45 -5.25
N LEU A 26 -5.56 14.87 -4.31
CA LEU A 26 -6.67 14.03 -3.86
C LEU A 26 -7.54 13.57 -5.05
N ALA A 27 -7.68 14.44 -6.06
CA ALA A 27 -8.39 14.18 -7.30
C ALA A 27 -7.91 12.94 -8.07
N ARG A 28 -6.66 12.51 -7.88
CA ARG A 28 -6.06 11.34 -8.55
C ARG A 28 -6.23 10.04 -7.77
N MET A 29 -6.84 10.07 -6.59
CA MET A 29 -7.01 8.91 -5.73
C MET A 29 -8.42 8.35 -5.88
N ASP A 30 -8.55 7.03 -6.02
CA ASP A 30 -9.83 6.36 -6.24
C ASP A 30 -10.87 6.69 -5.16
N LEU A 31 -10.39 6.86 -3.92
CA LEU A 31 -11.21 7.29 -2.79
C LEU A 31 -11.99 8.57 -3.09
N PHE A 32 -11.37 9.57 -3.73
CA PHE A 32 -11.98 10.88 -3.96
C PHE A 32 -12.48 11.08 -5.40
N ASN A 33 -12.51 10.01 -6.20
CA ASN A 33 -12.91 10.08 -7.60
C ASN A 33 -14.33 10.64 -7.76
N GLY A 34 -14.44 11.71 -8.56
CA GLY A 34 -15.69 12.32 -8.97
C GLY A 34 -16.39 13.17 -7.90
N LEU A 35 -15.65 13.62 -6.89
CA LEU A 35 -15.99 14.80 -6.10
C LEU A 35 -15.70 16.08 -6.93
N PRO A 36 -16.40 17.20 -6.68
CA PRO A 36 -16.14 18.46 -7.40
C PRO A 36 -14.73 19.00 -7.12
N ASP A 37 -14.04 19.49 -8.15
CA ASP A 37 -12.66 20.02 -8.03
C ASP A 37 -12.52 21.13 -6.99
N THR A 38 -13.54 21.99 -6.87
CA THR A 38 -13.59 23.05 -5.85
C THR A 38 -13.59 22.49 -4.43
N ASP A 39 -14.30 21.38 -4.22
CA ASP A 39 -14.38 20.72 -2.92
C ASP A 39 -13.12 19.89 -2.64
N LEU A 40 -12.54 19.25 -3.66
CA LEU A 40 -11.25 18.56 -3.56
C LEU A 40 -10.13 19.52 -3.18
N ALA A 41 -10.06 20.70 -3.79
CA ALA A 41 -9.09 21.73 -3.44
C ALA A 41 -9.27 22.23 -1.99
N LEU A 42 -10.51 22.30 -1.49
CA LEU A 42 -10.79 22.64 -0.10
C LEU A 42 -10.35 21.53 0.85
N LEU A 43 -10.58 20.26 0.51
CA LEU A 43 -10.12 19.11 1.29
C LEU A 43 -8.59 19.05 1.32
N GLU A 44 -7.95 19.23 0.17
CA GLU A 44 -6.50 19.17 0.00
C GLU A 44 -5.77 20.20 0.88
N ASN A 45 -6.34 21.41 0.99
CA ASN A 45 -5.80 22.48 1.84
C ASN A 45 -6.07 22.29 3.34
N ARG A 46 -7.04 21.45 3.71
CA ARG A 46 -7.51 21.33 5.10
C ARG A 46 -7.18 20.01 5.76
N LEU A 47 -6.89 18.97 4.98
CA LEU A 47 -6.43 17.70 5.52
C LEU A 47 -5.04 17.88 6.12
N PRO A 48 -4.85 17.49 7.40
CA PRO A 48 -3.53 17.53 8.00
C PRO A 48 -2.62 16.58 7.22
N MET A 49 -1.34 16.93 7.19
CA MET A 49 -0.31 16.06 6.65
C MET A 49 0.73 15.86 7.73
N VAL A 50 0.97 14.60 8.05
CA VAL A 50 1.93 14.19 9.06
C VAL A 50 3.07 13.48 8.35
N ARG A 51 4.30 13.95 8.62
CA ARG A 51 5.51 13.37 8.04
C ARG A 51 5.96 12.19 8.87
N TRP A 52 6.25 11.08 8.21
CA TRP A 52 6.79 9.87 8.81
C TRP A 52 8.16 9.60 8.18
N PRO A 53 9.27 9.83 8.93
CA PRO A 53 10.60 9.47 8.45
C PRO A 53 10.70 7.97 8.19
N LYS A 54 11.57 7.56 7.26
CA LYS A 54 11.87 6.14 7.01
C LYS A 54 12.15 5.38 8.32
N GLY A 55 11.46 4.27 8.51
CA GLY A 55 11.55 3.41 9.69
C GLY A 55 10.72 3.86 10.89
N ALA A 56 10.03 5.00 10.82
CA ALA A 56 9.13 5.44 11.89
C ALA A 56 7.80 4.68 11.86
N GLU A 57 7.27 4.37 13.04
CA GLU A 57 5.91 3.89 13.22
C GLU A 57 4.89 5.03 13.24
N VAL A 58 3.59 4.69 13.30
CA VAL A 58 2.50 5.67 13.48
C VAL A 58 2.81 6.57 14.68
N PRO A 59 2.92 7.89 14.50
CA PRO A 59 3.23 8.80 15.60
C PRO A 59 2.00 9.00 16.48
N ALA A 60 2.19 8.97 17.80
CA ALA A 60 1.16 9.41 18.74
C ALA A 60 0.74 10.89 18.43
N PRO A 61 -0.55 11.24 18.55
CA PRO A 61 -1.66 10.46 19.11
C PRO A 61 -2.43 9.61 18.08
N LEU A 62 -1.92 9.44 16.86
CA LEU A 62 -2.59 8.71 15.77
C LEU A 62 -2.59 7.19 15.96
N THR A 63 -1.88 6.70 16.99
CA THR A 63 -1.94 5.32 17.52
C THR A 63 -3.24 5.07 18.31
N ARG A 64 -4.34 5.74 17.95
CA ARG A 64 -5.64 5.51 18.55
C ARG A 64 -6.58 5.08 17.43
N ALA A 65 -7.39 4.06 17.73
CA ALA A 65 -8.48 3.61 16.90
C ALA A 65 -9.40 4.78 16.54
N ASP A 66 -10.07 4.65 15.40
CA ASP A 66 -10.96 5.65 14.79
C ASP A 66 -10.32 6.66 13.80
N HIS A 67 -9.39 6.19 12.96
CA HIS A 67 -8.85 7.00 11.87
C HIS A 67 -8.83 6.26 10.52
N LEU A 68 -9.07 7.00 9.44
CA LEU A 68 -8.73 6.63 8.07
C LEU A 68 -7.48 7.40 7.66
N PHE A 69 -6.50 6.73 7.08
CA PHE A 69 -5.24 7.31 6.69
C PHE A 69 -5.06 7.20 5.18
N VAL A 70 -4.67 8.30 4.57
CA VAL A 70 -4.39 8.40 3.13
C VAL A 70 -2.90 8.65 2.94
N VAL A 71 -2.22 7.78 2.21
CA VAL A 71 -0.82 7.97 1.86
C VAL A 71 -0.73 8.99 0.72
N ARG A 72 -0.06 10.11 0.96
CA ARG A 72 0.03 11.24 0.02
C ARG A 72 1.36 11.27 -0.74
N GLU A 73 2.38 10.65 -0.15
CA GLU A 73 3.76 10.54 -0.64
C GLU A 73 4.43 9.36 0.07
N GLY A 74 5.27 8.63 -0.66
CA GLY A 74 6.09 7.54 -0.11
C GLY A 74 5.34 6.23 0.07
N ARG A 75 5.88 5.35 0.92
CA ARG A 75 5.39 4.00 1.15
C ARG A 75 5.39 3.62 2.61
N ILE A 76 4.32 2.99 3.04
CA ILE A 76 4.17 2.44 4.40
C ILE A 76 3.85 0.94 4.33
N ALA A 77 4.24 0.19 5.35
CA ALA A 77 3.93 -1.23 5.50
C ALA A 77 3.02 -1.45 6.70
N LEU A 78 2.05 -2.34 6.54
CA LEU A 78 1.17 -2.82 7.60
C LEU A 78 1.66 -4.19 8.09
N PHE A 79 1.72 -4.35 9.40
CA PHE A 79 2.09 -5.58 10.07
C PHE A 79 0.98 -6.04 11.02
N GLN A 80 0.82 -7.35 11.14
CA GLN A 80 -0.01 -8.00 12.17
C GLN A 80 0.87 -8.87 13.05
N SER A 81 0.64 -8.85 14.36
CA SER A 81 1.27 -9.78 15.28
C SER A 81 0.65 -11.17 15.14
N THR A 82 1.47 -12.21 15.04
CA THR A 82 1.05 -13.61 15.11
C THR A 82 0.87 -14.06 16.56
N GLU A 83 0.26 -15.23 16.78
CA GLU A 83 0.11 -15.83 18.12
C GLU A 83 1.46 -16.07 18.82
N ASP A 84 2.49 -16.38 18.05
CA ASP A 84 3.87 -16.58 18.54
C ASP A 84 4.65 -15.27 18.76
N GLY A 85 4.00 -14.11 18.56
CA GLY A 85 4.60 -12.79 18.75
C GLY A 85 5.49 -12.30 17.59
N ALA A 86 5.54 -13.02 16.46
CA ALA A 86 6.21 -12.54 15.26
C ALA A 86 5.36 -11.49 14.53
N GLU A 87 5.99 -10.60 13.76
CA GLU A 87 5.28 -9.62 12.93
C GLU A 87 5.19 -10.05 11.46
N LEU A 88 3.96 -10.18 10.98
CA LEU A 88 3.62 -10.51 9.61
C LEU A 88 3.28 -9.24 8.82
N MET A 89 4.10 -8.85 7.83
CA MET A 89 3.81 -7.78 6.89
C MET A 89 2.66 -8.24 5.98
N THR A 90 1.51 -7.61 6.15
CA THR A 90 0.27 -7.98 5.44
C THR A 90 0.05 -7.14 4.19
N SER A 91 0.62 -5.93 4.12
CA SER A 91 0.43 -5.03 2.98
C SER A 91 1.54 -3.99 2.90
N ILE A 92 1.84 -3.55 1.68
CA ILE A 92 2.58 -2.32 1.40
C ILE A 92 1.62 -1.35 0.72
N LEU A 93 1.57 -0.11 1.19
CA LEU A 93 0.69 0.94 0.73
C LEU A 93 1.52 2.10 0.20
N ASP A 94 1.23 2.48 -1.04
CA ASP A 94 1.84 3.58 -1.78
C ASP A 94 0.93 4.82 -1.84
N GLU A 95 1.40 5.85 -2.51
CA GLU A 95 0.62 7.05 -2.81
C GLU A 95 -0.79 6.74 -3.35
N GLY A 96 -1.81 7.33 -2.73
CA GLY A 96 -3.21 7.09 -3.07
C GLY A 96 -3.83 5.90 -2.34
N SER A 97 -3.02 5.02 -1.75
CA SER A 97 -3.53 3.95 -0.90
C SER A 97 -4.13 4.50 0.40
N VAL A 98 -5.08 3.71 0.91
CA VAL A 98 -5.84 4.01 2.12
C VAL A 98 -5.71 2.86 3.10
N TYR A 99 -5.53 3.18 4.39
CA TYR A 99 -5.73 2.22 5.47
C TYR A 99 -6.66 2.79 6.55
N SER A 100 -7.33 1.90 7.26
CA SER A 100 -8.35 2.26 8.26
C SER A 100 -8.06 1.55 9.57
N THR A 101 -8.20 2.28 10.68
CA THR A 101 -8.35 1.74 12.04
C THR A 101 -9.77 1.99 12.57
N LEU A 102 -10.71 2.40 11.71
CA LEU A 102 -12.11 2.60 12.08
C LEU A 102 -12.72 1.28 12.57
N GLY A 103 -13.26 1.30 13.79
CA GLY A 103 -13.95 0.15 14.38
C GLY A 103 -13.07 -1.08 14.64
N MET A 104 -11.74 -0.93 14.70
CA MET A 104 -10.83 -2.04 14.98
C MET A 104 -10.46 -2.12 16.47
N ASP A 105 -10.51 -3.34 17.02
CA ASP A 105 -10.14 -3.63 18.41
C ASP A 105 -8.62 -3.73 18.62
N ARG A 106 -7.88 -4.11 17.56
CA ARG A 106 -6.42 -4.20 17.55
C ARG A 106 -5.85 -3.39 16.40
N GLU A 107 -4.92 -2.50 16.72
CA GLU A 107 -4.26 -1.67 15.71
C GLU A 107 -3.15 -2.46 15.02
N PRO A 108 -3.09 -2.44 13.67
CA PRO A 108 -1.95 -2.98 12.96
C PRO A 108 -0.74 -2.10 13.28
N VAL A 109 0.43 -2.72 13.40
CA VAL A 109 1.68 -1.96 13.44
C VAL A 109 1.89 -1.39 12.03
N VAL A 110 2.11 -0.09 11.92
CA VAL A 110 2.35 0.57 10.63
C VAL A 110 3.69 1.26 10.68
N MET A 111 4.53 1.03 9.67
CA MET A 111 5.87 1.59 9.58
C MET A 111 6.12 2.20 8.21
N ALA A 112 6.78 3.36 8.17
CA ALA A 112 7.24 3.98 6.93
C ALA A 112 8.44 3.22 6.34
N LEU A 113 8.34 2.79 5.08
CA LEU A 113 9.44 2.13 4.36
C LEU A 113 10.44 3.14 3.75
N GLU A 114 9.97 4.37 3.55
CA GLU A 114 10.73 5.54 3.10
C GLU A 114 10.14 6.81 3.72
N ASP A 115 10.78 7.97 3.51
CA ASP A 115 10.22 9.24 3.97
C ASP A 115 8.84 9.45 3.34
N SER A 116 7.81 9.46 4.19
CA SER A 116 6.42 9.39 3.76
C SER A 116 5.60 10.54 4.33
N ALA A 117 4.51 10.87 3.64
CA ALA A 117 3.54 11.86 4.11
C ALA A 117 2.14 11.25 4.12
N VAL A 118 1.51 11.24 5.31
CA VAL A 118 0.21 10.60 5.53
C VAL A 118 -0.79 11.61 6.05
N SER A 119 -2.01 11.58 5.51
CA SER A 119 -3.12 12.40 5.96
C SER A 119 -4.09 11.56 6.80
N PRO A 120 -4.16 11.76 8.12
CA PRO A 120 -5.19 11.15 8.96
C PRO A 120 -6.51 11.90 8.85
N LEU A 121 -7.61 11.14 8.83
CA LEU A 121 -8.99 11.61 8.94
C LEU A 121 -9.65 10.85 10.09
N SER A 122 -10.23 11.55 11.06
CA SER A 122 -10.98 10.88 12.12
C SER A 122 -12.26 10.24 11.57
N GLY A 123 -12.79 9.22 12.24
CA GLY A 123 -14.06 8.60 11.88
C GLY A 123 -15.19 9.62 11.72
N ARG A 124 -15.32 10.54 12.67
CA ARG A 124 -16.26 11.67 12.60
C ARG A 124 -16.07 12.55 11.36
N ALA A 125 -14.83 12.82 10.96
CA ALA A 125 -14.56 13.60 9.76
C ALA A 125 -15.01 12.85 8.51
N ILE A 126 -14.73 11.55 8.44
CA ILE A 126 -15.19 10.67 7.34
C ILE A 126 -16.71 10.61 7.27
N GLU A 127 -17.41 10.40 8.38
CA GLU A 127 -18.88 10.40 8.45
C GLU A 127 -19.46 11.71 7.89
N GLY A 128 -18.91 12.85 8.32
CA GLY A 128 -19.32 14.16 7.81
C GLY A 128 -19.06 14.34 6.31
N LEU A 129 -17.98 13.76 5.78
CA LEU A 129 -17.68 13.79 4.35
C LEU A 129 -18.61 12.87 3.56
N ILE A 130 -18.94 11.68 4.06
CA ILE A 130 -19.89 10.75 3.41
C ILE A 130 -21.29 11.36 3.37
N ALA A 131 -21.74 11.97 4.48
CA ALA A 131 -23.05 12.63 4.54
C ALA A 131 -23.18 13.77 3.51
N ARG A 132 -22.08 14.50 3.26
CA ARG A 132 -22.05 15.58 2.27
C ARG A 132 -21.84 15.07 0.84
N TYR A 133 -21.01 14.04 0.67
CA TYR A 133 -20.67 13.45 -0.61
C TYR A 133 -20.95 11.94 -0.58
N PRO A 134 -22.20 11.50 -0.82
CA PRO A 134 -22.56 10.09 -0.78
C PRO A 134 -21.68 9.21 -1.71
N ARG A 135 -21.17 9.82 -2.80
CA ARG A 135 -20.22 9.18 -3.71
C ARG A 135 -18.94 8.72 -3.03
N LEU A 136 -18.45 9.42 -2.01
CA LEU A 136 -17.29 9.01 -1.21
C LEU A 136 -17.54 7.65 -0.54
N GLY A 137 -18.74 7.43 0.01
CA GLY A 137 -19.13 6.13 0.58
C GLY A 137 -19.12 5.01 -0.45
N ARG A 138 -19.58 5.28 -1.67
CA ARG A 138 -19.50 4.32 -2.79
C ARG A 138 -18.04 4.02 -3.17
N ASN A 139 -17.20 5.04 -3.28
CA ASN A 139 -15.78 4.87 -3.61
C ASN A 139 -15.05 4.03 -2.54
N ILE A 140 -15.34 4.26 -1.25
CA ILE A 140 -14.84 3.41 -0.15
C ILE A 140 -15.26 1.96 -0.36
N ALA A 141 -16.53 1.71 -0.68
CA ALA A 141 -17.01 0.34 -0.92
C ALA A 141 -16.29 -0.31 -2.12
N THR A 142 -16.01 0.44 -3.19
CA THR A 142 -15.23 -0.06 -4.35
C THR A 142 -13.81 -0.43 -3.95
N VAL A 143 -13.08 0.45 -3.28
CA VAL A 143 -11.70 0.20 -2.82
C VAL A 143 -11.64 -1.00 -1.88
N LEU A 144 -12.61 -1.14 -0.97
CA LEU A 144 -12.70 -2.32 -0.09
C LEU A 144 -13.00 -3.60 -0.87
N SER A 145 -13.87 -3.54 -1.89
CA SER A 145 -14.20 -4.71 -2.72
C SER A 145 -12.97 -5.23 -3.46
N GLU A 146 -12.20 -4.34 -4.08
CA GLU A 146 -10.94 -4.68 -4.76
C GLU A 146 -9.93 -5.31 -3.79
N ARG A 147 -9.83 -4.77 -2.57
CA ARG A 147 -8.95 -5.30 -1.54
C ARG A 147 -9.38 -6.70 -1.08
N ILE A 148 -10.69 -6.95 -0.93
CA ILE A 148 -11.22 -8.27 -0.60
C ILE A 148 -10.89 -9.27 -1.71
N THR A 149 -11.09 -8.90 -2.98
CA THR A 149 -10.73 -9.75 -4.12
C THR A 149 -9.25 -10.13 -4.11
N GLY A 150 -8.34 -9.16 -3.92
CA GLY A 150 -6.90 -9.44 -3.85
C GLY A 150 -6.49 -10.30 -2.64
N LEU A 151 -7.22 -10.20 -1.52
CA LEU A 151 -7.04 -11.10 -0.38
C LEU A 151 -7.53 -12.52 -0.69
N SER A 152 -8.67 -12.67 -1.38
CA SER A 152 -9.17 -13.97 -1.83
C SER A 152 -8.20 -14.67 -2.79
N GLU A 153 -7.63 -13.93 -3.73
CA GLU A 153 -6.55 -14.43 -4.61
C GLU A 153 -5.33 -14.86 -3.79
N THR A 154 -4.92 -14.05 -2.80
CA THR A 154 -3.81 -14.41 -1.90
C THR A 154 -4.10 -15.70 -1.14
N ILE A 155 -5.30 -15.87 -0.58
CA ILE A 155 -5.69 -17.06 0.17
C ILE A 155 -5.68 -18.29 -0.74
N ALA A 156 -6.18 -18.17 -1.97
CA ALA A 156 -6.14 -19.24 -2.96
C ALA A 156 -4.71 -19.67 -3.31
N LEU A 157 -3.75 -18.72 -3.36
CA LEU A 157 -2.34 -19.04 -3.57
C LEU A 157 -1.70 -19.73 -2.35
N VAL A 158 -2.19 -19.50 -1.13
CA VAL A 158 -1.58 -20.04 0.10
C VAL A 158 -2.00 -21.49 0.39
N SER A 159 -3.18 -21.94 -0.05
CA SER A 159 -3.69 -23.28 0.29
C SER A 159 -3.01 -24.44 -0.45
N GLU A 160 -2.29 -24.20 -1.56
CA GLU A 160 -1.78 -25.30 -2.41
C GLU A 160 -0.32 -25.15 -2.90
N MET A 161 0.35 -24.03 -2.65
CA MET A 161 1.60 -23.70 -3.36
C MET A 161 2.86 -23.82 -2.51
N ARG A 162 3.99 -24.22 -3.12
CA ARG A 162 5.31 -24.20 -2.48
C ARG A 162 5.72 -22.75 -2.21
N VAL A 163 6.60 -22.51 -1.23
CA VAL A 163 7.12 -21.15 -0.91
C VAL A 163 7.67 -20.43 -2.16
N GLU A 164 8.31 -21.19 -3.04
CA GLU A 164 8.82 -20.71 -4.32
C GLU A 164 7.72 -20.16 -5.24
N ASP A 165 6.62 -20.90 -5.38
CA ASP A 165 5.53 -20.48 -6.26
C ASP A 165 4.77 -19.28 -5.68
N ARG A 166 4.63 -19.20 -4.33
CA ARG A 166 4.08 -18.01 -3.66
C ARG A 166 4.97 -16.80 -3.85
N LEU A 167 6.29 -16.97 -3.76
CA LEU A 167 7.26 -15.90 -3.98
C LEU A 167 7.21 -15.42 -5.43
N ARG A 168 7.15 -16.34 -6.40
CA ARG A 168 6.96 -16.02 -7.82
C ARG A 168 5.70 -15.21 -8.07
N ALA A 169 4.54 -15.67 -7.58
CA ALA A 169 3.28 -14.97 -7.73
C ALA A 169 3.33 -13.56 -7.12
N ARG A 170 3.90 -13.41 -5.91
CA ARG A 170 4.07 -12.10 -5.27
C ARG A 170 5.02 -11.19 -6.04
N LEU A 171 6.11 -11.71 -6.60
CA LEU A 171 7.02 -10.93 -7.43
C LEU A 171 6.31 -10.35 -8.66
N HIS A 172 5.51 -11.15 -9.37
CA HIS A 172 4.72 -10.65 -10.50
C HIS A 172 3.71 -9.60 -10.08
N GLN A 173 2.95 -9.86 -9.02
CA GLN A 173 1.94 -8.91 -8.53
C GLN A 173 2.58 -7.57 -8.09
N LEU A 174 3.76 -7.62 -7.47
CA LEU A 174 4.53 -6.42 -7.14
C LEU A 174 5.10 -5.75 -8.38
N ALA A 175 5.53 -6.51 -9.40
CA ALA A 175 6.05 -5.97 -10.64
C ALA A 175 4.97 -5.24 -11.45
N ASP A 176 3.75 -5.77 -11.49
CA ASP A 176 2.63 -5.11 -12.16
C ASP A 176 2.27 -3.77 -11.50
N ARG A 177 2.40 -3.70 -10.16
CA ARG A 177 2.02 -2.50 -9.40
C ARG A 177 3.15 -1.48 -9.23
N PHE A 178 4.37 -1.95 -8.98
CA PHE A 178 5.51 -1.12 -8.57
C PHE A 178 6.71 -1.23 -9.50
N GLY A 179 6.64 -2.09 -10.51
CA GLY A 179 7.72 -2.33 -11.43
C GLY A 179 7.98 -1.12 -12.33
N VAL A 180 9.24 -0.89 -12.64
CA VAL A 180 9.66 0.06 -13.66
C VAL A 180 10.16 -0.76 -14.85
N THR A 181 9.57 -0.54 -16.02
CA THR A 181 10.01 -1.18 -17.26
C THR A 181 11.44 -0.76 -17.60
N ALA A 182 12.27 -1.77 -17.85
CA ALA A 182 13.66 -1.64 -18.26
C ALA A 182 13.88 -2.38 -19.59
N THR A 183 15.06 -2.23 -20.16
CA THR A 183 15.40 -2.82 -21.46
C THR A 183 15.35 -4.35 -21.45
N ASP A 184 15.68 -4.96 -20.31
CA ASP A 184 15.85 -6.40 -20.08
C ASP A 184 14.71 -7.06 -19.30
N GLY A 185 13.82 -6.26 -18.70
CA GLY A 185 12.66 -6.77 -17.97
C GLY A 185 11.94 -5.70 -17.16
N VAL A 186 11.32 -6.12 -16.05
CA VAL A 186 10.68 -5.22 -15.09
C VAL A 186 11.51 -5.18 -13.81
N GLN A 187 11.93 -3.98 -13.41
CA GLN A 187 12.75 -3.76 -12.21
C GLN A 187 11.88 -3.39 -11.01
N LEU A 188 12.04 -4.15 -9.92
CA LEU A 188 11.46 -3.92 -8.61
C LEU A 188 12.50 -3.29 -7.67
N ARG A 189 12.25 -2.04 -7.25
CA ARG A 189 13.13 -1.26 -6.36
C ARG A 189 12.58 -1.12 -4.94
N LEU A 190 11.89 -2.15 -4.44
CA LEU A 190 11.29 -2.15 -3.09
C LEU A 190 12.32 -2.37 -1.96
N GLU A 191 13.57 -2.72 -2.29
CA GLU A 191 14.69 -2.97 -1.36
C GLU A 191 14.35 -3.80 -0.10
N LEU A 192 13.46 -4.78 -0.23
CA LEU A 192 13.01 -5.62 0.87
C LEU A 192 14.09 -6.63 1.30
N THR A 193 14.22 -6.84 2.60
CA THR A 193 15.06 -7.91 3.18
C THR A 193 14.40 -9.27 3.00
N HIS A 194 15.19 -10.36 3.08
CA HIS A 194 14.64 -11.73 3.02
C HIS A 194 13.64 -12.00 4.16
N ALA A 195 13.78 -11.35 5.33
CA ALA A 195 12.81 -11.47 6.42
C ALA A 195 11.47 -10.81 6.05
N GLN A 196 11.50 -9.64 5.39
CA GLN A 196 10.29 -8.98 4.90
C GLN A 196 9.62 -9.77 3.77
N TRP A 197 10.40 -10.36 2.86
CA TRP A 197 9.86 -11.29 1.86
C TRP A 197 9.22 -12.53 2.48
N ALA A 198 9.87 -13.13 3.47
CA ALA A 198 9.35 -14.27 4.23
C ALA A 198 8.03 -13.95 4.90
N SER A 199 7.94 -12.76 5.48
CA SER A 199 6.72 -12.20 6.03
C SER A 199 5.63 -12.05 4.95
N LEU A 200 5.96 -11.48 3.77
CA LEU A 200 5.01 -11.26 2.68
C LEU A 200 4.41 -12.55 2.10
N VAL A 201 5.17 -13.65 2.09
CA VAL A 201 4.77 -14.94 1.49
C VAL A 201 4.37 -16.00 2.54
N GLY A 202 4.34 -15.63 3.81
CA GLY A 202 4.03 -16.53 4.93
C GLY A 202 4.99 -17.72 4.98
N ALA A 203 6.30 -17.46 5.12
CA ALA A 203 7.34 -18.47 5.20
C ALA A 203 8.46 -18.04 6.17
N SER A 204 9.43 -18.92 6.43
CA SER A 204 10.65 -18.54 7.16
C SER A 204 11.65 -17.81 6.26
N ARG A 205 12.56 -17.04 6.86
CA ARG A 205 13.65 -16.36 6.15
C ARG A 205 14.52 -17.35 5.36
N GLU A 206 14.77 -18.53 5.93
CA GLU A 206 15.57 -19.60 5.33
C GLU A 206 14.86 -20.19 4.11
N ALA A 207 13.54 -20.41 4.22
CA ALA A 207 12.73 -20.90 3.11
C ALA A 207 12.69 -19.91 1.94
N VAL A 208 12.55 -18.61 2.21
CA VAL A 208 12.62 -17.56 1.18
C VAL A 208 14.00 -17.43 0.57
N THR A 209 15.06 -17.53 1.39
CA THR A 209 16.44 -17.51 0.87
C THR A 209 16.64 -18.66 -0.12
N THR A 210 16.13 -19.85 0.21
CA THR A 210 16.17 -21.01 -0.67
C THR A 210 15.34 -20.80 -1.94
N ALA A 211 14.14 -20.23 -1.82
CA ALA A 211 13.28 -19.92 -2.96
C ALA A 211 13.92 -18.90 -3.92
N PHE A 212 14.50 -17.81 -3.41
CA PHE A 212 15.24 -16.84 -4.22
C PHE A 212 16.39 -17.50 -4.99
N SER A 213 17.16 -18.39 -4.35
CA SER A 213 18.24 -19.11 -5.02
C SER A 213 17.74 -19.98 -6.16
N LYS A 214 16.57 -20.63 -6.00
CA LYS A 214 15.97 -21.45 -7.06
C LYS A 214 15.46 -20.61 -8.22
N LEU A 215 14.74 -19.52 -7.94
CA LEU A 215 14.26 -18.61 -8.98
C LEU A 215 15.41 -17.99 -9.80
N ARG A 216 16.53 -17.65 -9.15
CA ARG A 216 17.76 -17.21 -9.85
C ARG A 216 18.36 -18.31 -10.71
N ALA A 217 18.44 -19.54 -10.19
CA ALA A 217 18.98 -20.68 -10.94
C ALA A 217 18.10 -21.06 -12.15
N ALA A 218 16.80 -20.78 -12.09
CA ALA A 218 15.86 -20.92 -13.18
C ALA A 218 15.83 -19.71 -14.13
N GLU A 219 16.69 -18.70 -13.91
CA GLU A 219 16.75 -17.45 -14.69
C GLU A 219 15.44 -16.64 -14.69
N GLU A 220 14.54 -16.92 -13.74
CA GLU A 220 13.26 -16.22 -13.61
C GLU A 220 13.41 -14.83 -12.98
N ILE A 221 14.49 -14.63 -12.23
CA ILE A 221 14.84 -13.34 -11.64
C ILE A 221 16.35 -13.10 -11.70
N VAL A 222 16.72 -11.84 -11.81
CA VAL A 222 18.07 -11.34 -11.58
C VAL A 222 18.03 -10.44 -10.35
N THR A 223 19.05 -10.50 -9.50
CA THR A 223 19.11 -9.66 -8.31
C THR A 223 20.45 -8.95 -8.21
N ASP A 224 20.40 -7.67 -7.88
CA ASP A 224 21.58 -6.86 -7.57
C ASP A 224 21.36 -6.18 -6.21
N GLY A 225 22.11 -6.61 -5.20
CA GLY A 225 21.87 -6.23 -3.80
C GLY A 225 20.45 -6.59 -3.35
N ARG A 226 19.62 -5.57 -3.12
CA ARG A 226 18.18 -5.72 -2.76
C ARG A 226 17.22 -5.39 -3.91
N ALA A 227 17.75 -4.96 -5.06
CA ALA A 227 16.95 -4.77 -6.26
C ALA A 227 16.71 -6.13 -6.93
N ILE A 228 15.50 -6.31 -7.47
CA ILE A 228 15.10 -7.51 -8.18
C ILE A 228 14.65 -7.09 -9.56
N MET A 229 14.99 -7.87 -10.57
CA MET A 229 14.55 -7.72 -11.94
C MET A 229 13.91 -9.03 -12.38
N ILE A 230 12.74 -8.94 -12.99
CA ILE A 230 12.08 -10.06 -13.66
C ILE A 230 12.34 -9.90 -15.15
N PRO A 231 13.15 -10.76 -15.79
CA PRO A 231 13.44 -10.68 -17.22
C PRO A 231 12.17 -10.79 -18.06
N TRP A 232 12.14 -10.17 -19.24
CA TRP A 232 11.01 -10.30 -20.16
C TRP A 232 10.69 -11.76 -20.52
N ALA A 233 11.71 -12.61 -20.63
CA ALA A 233 11.56 -14.04 -20.91
C ALA A 233 10.84 -14.82 -19.80
N ALA A 234 10.85 -14.30 -18.56
CA ALA A 234 10.21 -14.88 -17.40
C ALA A 234 8.87 -14.22 -17.07
N MET A 235 8.47 -13.16 -17.77
CA MET A 235 7.13 -12.61 -17.61
C MET A 235 6.10 -13.56 -18.20
N PRO A 236 4.94 -13.75 -17.55
CA PRO A 236 3.84 -14.47 -18.15
C PRO A 236 3.51 -13.81 -19.49
N THR A 237 3.53 -14.59 -20.57
CA THR A 237 3.09 -14.10 -21.87
C THR A 237 1.62 -13.75 -21.74
N ILE A 238 1.30 -12.47 -21.59
CA ILE A 238 -0.05 -11.98 -21.83
C ILE A 238 -0.25 -12.11 -23.33
N LEU A 239 -0.65 -13.30 -23.79
CA LEU A 239 -1.26 -13.42 -25.10
C LEU A 239 -2.56 -12.64 -25.01
N PRO A 240 -2.75 -11.54 -25.78
CA PRO A 240 -4.09 -11.04 -25.95
C PRO A 240 -4.90 -12.19 -26.55
N GLU A 241 -5.98 -12.60 -25.88
CA GLU A 241 -7.00 -13.44 -26.50
C GLU A 241 -7.44 -12.71 -27.77
N THR A 242 -6.92 -13.18 -28.90
CA THR A 242 -7.48 -12.90 -30.22
C THR A 242 -8.88 -13.52 -30.20
N THR A 243 -9.86 -12.72 -29.81
CA THR A 243 -11.22 -12.88 -30.32
C THR A 243 -11.32 -12.02 -31.58
N ALA A 244 -10.73 -12.55 -32.65
CA ALA A 244 -11.11 -12.23 -34.02
C ALA A 244 -11.68 -13.52 -34.63
N ALA A 245 -13.00 -13.66 -34.56
CA ALA A 245 -13.88 -14.51 -35.37
C ALA A 245 -15.29 -14.34 -34.74
N ALA A 246 -16.36 -13.93 -35.42
CA ALA A 246 -16.65 -13.68 -36.82
C ALA A 246 -17.80 -12.64 -36.90
#